data_AF-A0A835R654-F1
#
_entry.id   AF-A0A835R654-F1
#
_cell.length_a   1.000
_cell.length_b   1.000
_cell.length_c   1.000
_cell.angle_alpha   90.00
_cell.angle_beta   90.00
_cell.angle_gamma   90.00
#
_symmetry.space_group_name_H-M   'P 1'
#
loop_
_entity.id
_entity.type
_entity.pdbx_description
1 polymer ?
#
loop_
_entity_poly.entity_id
_entity_poly.type
_entity_poly.pdbx_seq_one_letter_code
_entity_poly.pdbx_strand_id
1 'polypeptide(L)'
;MKKTTNNTFCYPESEPQLPQGCRITAARLVLLMEKAIASQKSDIALAVDAVTSGSCTDSDRRHLFCYIDSTALLLDACISIQNRLENIRHCLRSIQSVLCYLDGETDPNEATLRMVVAVLESADFDDKRNRAKLQKCMSNLRICGKKFNEHADGDISHKLSMSLSSSWATAFLGINVLGCAISCRRHGLHALKADQWGATVNEVSRKTKSQKRRTDAVAMEELIGTALAARTLLKLVSSWKKGSGNYMIKRMAVKAIAGELRRRTEELEKVLSPIEEKIGGLYWLIVSLRKSLFELISQTENDGEVVRIQDGESMNLVENLGMDSKSWAKVDLPGAARSKEKHQEKKRKGCMKETEIL
;
A
#
# COMPACT_ATOMS: atom_id res chain seq x y z
N MET A 1 -22.07 -34.51 28.91
CA MET A 1 -21.67 -33.10 28.69
C MET A 1 -20.37 -33.08 27.89
N LYS A 2 -20.42 -32.78 26.59
CA LYS A 2 -19.23 -32.69 25.72
C LYS A 2 -18.60 -31.31 25.93
N LYS A 3 -17.36 -31.27 26.44
CA LYS A 3 -16.57 -30.04 26.59
C LYS A 3 -16.08 -29.62 25.21
N THR A 4 -16.62 -28.53 24.68
CA THR A 4 -16.11 -27.86 23.48
C THR A 4 -14.80 -27.17 23.85
N THR A 5 -13.68 -27.65 23.32
CA THR A 5 -12.37 -27.03 23.47
C THR A 5 -12.30 -25.80 22.56
N ASN A 6 -12.40 -24.61 23.16
CA ASN A 6 -12.11 -23.35 22.47
C ASN A 6 -10.60 -23.27 22.19
N ASN A 7 -10.19 -23.57 20.96
CA ASN A 7 -8.85 -23.31 20.46
C ASN A 7 -8.63 -21.80 20.40
N THR A 8 -8.12 -21.25 21.50
CA THR A 8 -7.69 -19.86 21.58
C THR A 8 -6.27 -19.81 21.05
N PHE A 9 -6.08 -19.13 19.91
CA PHE A 9 -4.78 -18.92 19.29
C PHE A 9 -3.90 -18.06 20.22
N CYS A 10 -2.93 -18.67 20.91
CA CYS A 10 -1.95 -17.96 21.73
C CYS A 10 -0.87 -17.34 20.81
N TYR A 11 -0.86 -16.02 20.72
CA TYR A 11 0.29 -15.29 20.16
C TYR A 11 1.34 -15.05 21.25
N PRO A 12 2.65 -15.09 20.93
CA PRO A 12 3.70 -14.82 21.90
C PRO A 12 3.62 -13.38 22.41
N GLU A 13 3.31 -13.23 23.70
CA GLU A 13 3.24 -11.97 24.43
C GLU A 13 4.65 -11.46 24.79
N SER A 14 5.24 -10.61 23.95
CA SER A 14 6.14 -9.53 24.38
C SER A 14 6.70 -8.77 23.16
N GLU A 15 5.85 -7.95 22.52
CA GLU A 15 6.36 -6.92 21.61
C GLU A 15 6.74 -5.65 22.42
N PRO A 16 7.92 -5.05 22.15
CA PRO A 16 8.35 -3.83 22.82
C PRO A 16 7.41 -2.65 22.50
N GLN A 17 7.05 -1.91 23.55
CA GLN A 17 6.17 -0.74 23.46
C GLN A 17 6.80 0.35 22.56
N LEU A 18 6.03 0.82 21.58
CA LEU A 18 6.44 1.89 20.66
C LEU A 18 6.31 3.26 21.34
N PRO A 19 7.36 4.11 21.36
CA PRO A 19 7.30 5.47 21.90
C PRO A 19 6.44 6.42 21.05
N GLN A 20 5.96 7.50 21.68
CA GLN A 20 5.06 8.52 21.13
C GLN A 20 5.47 9.05 19.75
N GLY A 21 4.51 9.08 18.82
CA GLY A 21 4.72 9.36 17.41
C GLY A 21 5.20 8.13 16.66
N CYS A 22 4.34 7.13 16.47
CA CYS A 22 4.66 5.86 15.80
C CYS A 22 5.25 6.06 14.39
N ARG A 23 6.57 6.19 14.32
CA ARG A 23 7.34 5.96 13.11
C ARG A 23 7.38 4.46 12.89
N ILE A 24 7.08 4.05 11.67
CA ILE A 24 7.28 2.67 11.23
C ILE A 24 8.47 2.66 10.28
N THR A 25 9.41 1.75 10.49
CA THR A 25 10.49 1.52 9.54
C THR A 25 9.94 0.76 8.33
N ALA A 26 10.55 0.93 7.17
CA ALA A 26 10.16 0.21 5.97
C ALA A 26 10.25 -1.32 6.16
N ALA A 27 11.27 -1.80 6.87
CA ALA A 27 11.43 -3.22 7.21
C ALA A 27 10.24 -3.77 8.02
N ARG A 28 9.77 -3.02 9.02
CA ARG A 28 8.59 -3.41 9.81
C ARG A 28 7.33 -3.40 8.95
N LEU A 29 7.22 -2.46 8.02
CA LEU A 29 6.09 -2.37 7.10
C LEU A 29 6.03 -3.57 6.15
N VAL A 30 7.18 -4.01 5.62
CA VAL A 30 7.30 -5.21 4.80
C VAL A 30 6.86 -6.45 5.58
N LEU A 31 7.33 -6.60 6.83
CA LEU A 31 6.93 -7.73 7.68
C LEU A 31 5.42 -7.75 7.97
N LEU A 32 4.80 -6.58 8.20
CA LEU A 32 3.35 -6.50 8.39
C LEU A 32 2.59 -6.90 7.12
N MET A 33 3.08 -6.49 5.95
CA MET A 33 2.49 -6.90 4.66
C MET A 33 2.63 -8.40 4.43
N GLU A 34 3.78 -9.00 4.75
CA GLU A 34 3.98 -10.45 4.64
C GLU A 34 3.01 -11.23 5.55
N LYS A 35 2.85 -10.79 6.80
CA LYS A 35 1.88 -11.38 7.73
C LYS A 35 0.44 -11.25 7.22
N ALA A 36 0.08 -10.08 6.68
CA ALA A 36 -1.24 -9.86 6.10
C ALA A 36 -1.50 -10.77 4.90
N ILE A 37 -0.52 -10.90 3.99
CA ILE A 37 -0.59 -11.80 2.83
C ILE A 37 -0.71 -13.26 3.26
N ALA A 38 0.11 -13.71 4.22
CA ALA A 38 0.07 -15.08 4.73
C ALA A 38 -1.26 -15.41 5.40
N SER A 39 -1.77 -14.49 6.24
CA SER A 39 -3.08 -14.64 6.89
C SER A 39 -4.19 -14.71 5.84
N GLN A 40 -4.18 -13.79 4.86
CA GLN A 40 -5.16 -13.78 3.79
C GLN A 40 -5.16 -15.10 3.02
N LYS A 41 -3.99 -15.63 2.64
CA LYS A 41 -3.86 -16.93 1.95
C LYS A 41 -4.46 -18.07 2.77
N SER A 42 -4.14 -18.13 4.06
CA SER A 42 -4.65 -19.16 4.98
C SER A 42 -6.17 -19.07 5.12
N ASP A 43 -6.70 -17.86 5.32
CA ASP A 43 -8.14 -17.63 5.49
C ASP A 43 -8.93 -17.99 4.22
N ILE A 44 -8.36 -17.71 3.04
CA ILE A 44 -8.92 -18.11 1.75
C ILE A 44 -8.95 -19.63 1.60
N ALA A 45 -7.86 -20.32 1.95
CA ALA A 45 -7.81 -21.77 1.86
C ALA A 45 -8.90 -22.42 2.73
N LEU A 46 -9.12 -21.89 3.94
CA LEU A 46 -10.20 -22.33 4.83
C LEU A 46 -11.60 -22.03 4.26
N ALA A 47 -11.77 -20.90 3.57
CA ALA A 47 -13.01 -20.56 2.89
C ALA A 47 -13.30 -21.54 1.73
N VAL A 48 -12.30 -21.84 0.90
CA VAL A 48 -12.42 -22.80 -0.21
C VAL A 48 -12.77 -24.19 0.34
N ASP A 49 -12.04 -24.67 1.34
CA ASP A 49 -12.31 -25.96 2.02
C ASP A 49 -13.74 -26.06 2.56
N ALA A 50 -14.25 -24.97 3.14
CA ALA A 50 -15.62 -24.91 3.65
C ALA A 50 -16.68 -25.01 2.54
N VAL A 51 -16.39 -24.47 1.35
CA VAL A 51 -17.29 -24.55 0.19
C VAL A 51 -17.23 -25.92 -0.48
N THR A 52 -16.04 -26.52 -0.60
CA THR A 52 -15.88 -27.84 -1.24
C THR A 52 -16.35 -29.00 -0.38
N SER A 53 -16.27 -28.88 0.95
CA SER A 53 -16.62 -29.96 1.89
C SER A 53 -18.10 -30.03 2.27
N GLY A 54 -18.92 -29.07 1.82
CA GLY A 54 -20.33 -28.98 2.17
C GLY A 54 -21.21 -28.56 0.99
N SER A 55 -22.52 -28.66 1.13
CA SER A 55 -23.45 -28.08 0.16
C SER A 55 -23.38 -26.56 0.27
N CYS A 56 -22.78 -25.89 -0.73
CA CYS A 56 -22.74 -24.43 -0.81
C CYS A 56 -24.18 -23.90 -0.89
N THR A 57 -24.65 -23.25 0.18
CA THR A 57 -26.01 -22.72 0.21
C THR A 57 -26.12 -21.43 -0.62
N ASP A 58 -27.33 -21.03 -1.00
CA ASP A 58 -27.55 -19.72 -1.66
C ASP A 58 -27.14 -18.53 -0.77
N SER A 59 -27.07 -18.74 0.54
CA SER A 59 -26.53 -17.75 1.48
C SER A 59 -25.02 -17.64 1.37
N ASP A 60 -24.32 -18.78 1.32
CA ASP A 60 -22.86 -18.86 1.13
C ASP A 60 -22.45 -18.23 -0.22
N ARG A 61 -23.18 -18.53 -1.30
CA ARG A 61 -22.96 -17.93 -2.62
C ARG A 61 -23.10 -16.41 -2.59
N ARG A 62 -24.15 -15.88 -1.98
CA ARG A 62 -24.35 -14.43 -1.82
C ARG A 62 -23.19 -13.80 -1.05
N HIS A 63 -22.69 -14.47 -0.01
CA HIS A 63 -21.56 -13.99 0.76
C HIS A 63 -20.25 -14.00 -0.03
N LEU A 64 -20.01 -15.04 -0.84
CA LEU A 64 -18.88 -15.12 -1.77
C LEU A 64 -18.92 -13.99 -2.81
N PHE A 65 -20.07 -13.74 -3.45
CA PHE A 65 -20.22 -12.62 -4.38
C PHE A 65 -19.95 -11.28 -3.70
N CYS A 66 -20.48 -11.05 -2.50
CA CYS A 66 -20.20 -9.85 -1.72
C CYS A 66 -18.70 -9.68 -1.45
N TYR A 67 -18.01 -10.76 -1.08
CA TYR A 67 -16.56 -10.75 -0.87
C TYR A 67 -15.80 -10.43 -2.16
N ILE A 68 -16.15 -11.10 -3.27
CA ILE A 68 -15.57 -10.84 -4.59
C ILE A 68 -15.76 -9.37 -4.95
N ASP A 69 -16.97 -8.83 -4.87
CA ASP A 69 -17.21 -7.41 -5.19
C ASP A 69 -16.37 -6.49 -4.31
N SER A 70 -16.26 -6.80 -3.02
CA SER A 70 -15.44 -6.07 -2.07
C SER A 70 -13.97 -6.06 -2.47
N THR A 71 -13.42 -7.18 -2.97
CA THR A 71 -12.01 -7.26 -3.38
C THR A 71 -11.63 -6.31 -4.53
N ALA A 72 -12.59 -5.84 -5.33
CA ALA A 72 -12.31 -4.82 -6.35
C ALA A 72 -11.78 -3.52 -5.72
N LEU A 73 -12.28 -3.15 -4.54
CA LEU A 73 -11.81 -1.99 -3.79
C LEU A 73 -10.37 -2.19 -3.25
N LEU A 74 -9.99 -3.43 -2.92
CA LEU A 74 -8.61 -3.73 -2.52
C LEU A 74 -7.67 -3.56 -3.72
N LEU A 75 -8.07 -4.00 -4.92
CA LEU A 75 -7.31 -3.79 -6.15
C LEU A 75 -7.12 -2.30 -6.46
N ASP A 76 -8.19 -1.50 -6.35
CA ASP A 76 -8.12 -0.04 -6.52
C ASP A 76 -7.16 0.62 -5.53
N ALA A 77 -7.14 0.13 -4.28
CA ALA A 77 -6.22 0.61 -3.26
C ALA A 77 -4.77 0.20 -3.56
N CYS A 78 -4.52 -1.04 -4.01
CA CYS A 78 -3.21 -1.49 -4.48
C CYS A 78 -2.69 -0.61 -5.62
N ILE A 79 -3.51 -0.33 -6.64
CA ILE A 79 -3.17 0.54 -7.76
C ILE A 79 -2.87 1.96 -7.27
N SER A 80 -3.66 2.48 -6.33
CA SER A 80 -3.43 3.81 -5.74
C SER A 80 -2.12 3.88 -4.97
N ILE A 81 -1.76 2.82 -4.24
CA ILE A 81 -0.47 2.70 -3.55
C ILE A 81 0.69 2.61 -4.55
N GLN A 82 0.58 1.79 -5.59
CA GLN A 82 1.61 1.67 -6.64
C GLN A 82 1.86 3.02 -7.32
N ASN A 83 0.81 3.72 -7.74
CA ASN A 83 0.93 5.07 -8.32
C ASN A 83 1.63 6.05 -7.37
N ARG A 84 1.38 5.90 -6.07
CA ARG A 84 2.02 6.72 -5.04
C ARG A 84 3.50 6.39 -4.88
N LEU A 85 3.89 5.11 -4.89
CA LEU A 85 5.30 4.68 -4.85
C LEU A 85 6.06 5.17 -6.08
N GLU A 86 5.46 5.10 -7.28
CA GLU A 86 6.06 5.65 -8.50
C GLU A 86 6.27 7.17 -8.41
N ASN A 87 5.31 7.91 -7.84
CA ASN A 87 5.50 9.34 -7.60
C ASN A 87 6.67 9.62 -6.64
N ILE A 88 6.85 8.80 -5.60
CA ILE A 88 8.00 8.92 -4.69
C ILE A 88 9.31 8.69 -5.46
N ARG A 89 9.38 7.66 -6.32
CA ARG A 89 10.55 7.42 -7.19
C ARG A 89 10.84 8.58 -8.13
N HIS A 90 9.80 9.18 -8.69
CA HIS A 90 9.96 10.38 -9.53
C HIS A 90 10.58 11.54 -8.74
N CYS A 91 10.15 11.76 -7.49
CA CYS A 91 10.78 12.74 -6.61
C CYS A 91 12.25 12.40 -6.33
N LEU A 92 12.59 11.14 -6.08
CA LEU A 92 13.98 10.72 -5.83
C LEU A 92 14.89 10.99 -7.04
N ARG A 93 14.45 10.66 -8.25
CA ARG A 93 15.19 10.97 -9.49
C ARG A 93 15.41 12.47 -9.68
N SER A 94 14.41 13.27 -9.34
CA SER A 94 14.50 14.74 -9.40
C SER A 94 15.52 15.27 -8.39
N ILE A 95 15.55 14.71 -7.18
CA ILE A 95 16.53 15.04 -6.14
C ILE A 95 17.95 14.63 -6.55
N GLN A 96 18.13 13.44 -7.13
CA GLN A 96 19.44 13.01 -7.64
C GLN A 96 20.00 14.02 -8.66
N SER A 97 19.15 14.51 -9.56
CA SER A 97 19.54 15.56 -10.53
C SER A 97 19.98 16.83 -9.83
N VAL A 98 19.25 17.28 -8.80
CA VAL A 98 19.63 18.42 -7.95
C VAL A 98 20.98 18.21 -7.28
N LEU A 99 21.22 17.04 -6.72
CA LEU A 99 22.47 16.73 -6.02
C LEU A 99 23.66 16.79 -6.98
N CYS A 100 23.53 16.30 -8.22
CA CYS A 100 24.56 16.42 -9.24
C CYS A 100 24.93 17.88 -9.55
N TYR A 101 23.94 18.79 -9.58
CA TYR A 101 24.21 20.22 -9.78
C TYR A 101 24.97 20.89 -8.62
N LEU A 102 24.92 20.30 -7.43
CA LEU A 102 25.57 20.82 -6.22
C LEU A 102 26.94 20.16 -5.93
N ASP A 103 27.31 19.10 -6.65
CA ASP A 103 28.57 18.38 -6.47
C ASP A 103 29.81 19.10 -7.05
N GLY A 104 29.61 20.18 -7.80
CA GLY A 104 30.70 20.94 -8.42
C GLY A 104 31.73 21.49 -7.42
N GLU A 105 33.00 21.48 -7.84
CA GLU A 105 34.08 22.19 -7.12
C GLU A 105 33.93 23.70 -7.21
N THR A 106 33.26 24.18 -8.25
CA THR A 106 32.94 25.59 -8.42
C THR A 106 31.69 25.97 -7.65
N ASP A 107 31.62 27.25 -7.31
CA ASP A 107 30.47 27.81 -6.65
C ASP A 107 29.24 27.78 -7.58
N PRO A 108 28.08 27.28 -7.13
CA PRO A 108 26.90 27.18 -7.98
C PRO A 108 26.47 28.58 -8.41
N ASN A 109 26.42 28.79 -9.73
CA ASN A 109 25.97 30.06 -10.27
C ASN A 109 24.47 30.27 -10.02
N GLU A 110 24.01 31.49 -10.27
CA GLU A 110 22.64 31.88 -9.99
C GLU A 110 21.59 31.11 -10.79
N ALA A 111 21.89 30.72 -12.03
CA ALA A 111 20.98 29.92 -12.83
C ALA A 111 20.83 28.51 -12.22
N THR A 112 21.93 27.91 -11.78
CA THR A 112 21.95 26.62 -11.09
C THR A 112 21.13 26.66 -9.81
N LEU A 113 21.31 27.68 -8.96
CA LEU A 113 20.56 27.82 -7.71
C LEU A 113 19.05 27.94 -7.96
N ARG A 114 18.63 28.74 -8.96
CA ARG A 114 17.21 28.86 -9.33
C ARG A 114 16.61 27.53 -9.82
N MET A 115 17.35 26.80 -10.64
CA MET A 115 16.93 25.48 -11.11
C MET A 115 16.81 24.49 -9.94
N VAL A 116 17.78 24.45 -9.04
CA VAL A 116 17.75 23.59 -7.84
C VAL A 116 16.52 23.89 -6.98
N VAL A 117 16.21 25.17 -6.75
CA VAL A 117 15.00 25.59 -6.02
C VAL A 117 13.76 25.09 -6.73
N ALA A 118 13.61 25.35 -8.03
CA ALA A 118 12.44 24.94 -8.79
C ALA A 118 12.24 23.41 -8.77
N VAL A 119 13.32 22.63 -8.90
CA VAL A 119 13.24 21.17 -8.85
C VAL A 119 12.86 20.68 -7.45
N LEU A 120 13.47 21.22 -6.38
CA LEU A 120 13.13 20.86 -5.00
C LEU A 120 11.71 21.28 -4.61
N GLU A 121 11.20 22.39 -5.13
CA GLU A 121 9.79 22.80 -4.97
C GLU A 121 8.83 21.87 -5.70
N SER A 122 9.23 21.38 -6.89
CA SER A 122 8.44 20.41 -7.67
C SER A 122 8.47 18.99 -7.10
N ALA A 123 9.50 18.64 -6.32
CA ALA A 123 9.67 17.35 -5.65
C ALA A 123 8.69 17.22 -4.46
N ASP A 124 7.40 17.16 -4.77
CA ASP A 124 6.34 17.13 -3.78
C ASP A 124 6.09 15.71 -3.26
N PHE A 125 6.80 15.38 -2.18
CA PHE A 125 6.48 14.22 -1.36
C PHE A 125 5.09 14.31 -0.71
N ASP A 126 4.35 15.42 -0.82
CA ASP A 126 3.02 15.62 -0.25
C ASP A 126 1.88 15.64 -1.29
N ASP A 127 2.07 15.07 -2.50
CA ASP A 127 1.07 15.10 -3.59
C ASP A 127 -0.38 14.92 -3.10
N LYS A 128 -1.10 16.04 -3.07
CA LYS A 128 -2.47 16.15 -2.56
C LYS A 128 -3.45 15.33 -3.38
N ARG A 129 -3.21 15.16 -4.69
CA ARG A 129 -4.11 14.45 -5.60
C ARG A 129 -4.05 12.96 -5.34
N ASN A 130 -2.85 12.38 -5.31
CA ASN A 130 -2.68 10.96 -5.02
C ASN A 130 -3.15 10.60 -3.61
N ARG A 131 -2.92 11.49 -2.64
CA ARG A 131 -3.45 11.36 -1.29
C ARG A 131 -4.97 11.34 -1.22
N ALA A 132 -5.65 12.28 -1.88
CA ALA A 132 -7.11 12.32 -1.88
C ALA A 132 -7.72 11.06 -2.48
N LYS A 133 -7.11 10.53 -3.56
CA LYS A 133 -7.50 9.24 -4.15
C LYS A 133 -7.31 8.08 -3.17
N LEU A 134 -6.16 7.99 -2.53
CA LEU A 134 -5.87 6.94 -1.56
C LEU A 134 -6.83 7.01 -0.36
N GLN A 135 -7.09 8.21 0.18
CA GLN A 135 -8.05 8.41 1.27
C GLN A 135 -9.46 8.03 0.87
N LYS A 136 -9.90 8.36 -0.35
CA LYS A 136 -11.19 7.92 -0.90
C LYS A 136 -11.27 6.39 -0.97
N CYS A 137 -10.22 5.74 -1.46
CA CYS A 137 -10.16 4.26 -1.50
C CYS A 137 -10.26 3.67 -0.09
N MET A 138 -9.50 4.18 0.88
CA MET A 138 -9.56 3.73 2.28
C MET A 138 -10.93 3.96 2.91
N SER A 139 -11.60 5.07 2.60
CA SER A 139 -12.95 5.34 3.07
C SER A 139 -13.94 4.33 2.51
N ASN A 140 -13.87 4.03 1.22
CA ASN A 140 -14.72 3.04 0.57
C ASN A 140 -14.48 1.64 1.14
N LEU A 141 -13.22 1.26 1.37
CA LEU A 141 -12.86 -0.01 2.02
C LEU A 141 -13.48 -0.15 3.41
N ARG A 142 -13.45 0.93 4.22
CA ARG A 142 -14.09 0.91 5.56
C ARG A 142 -15.60 0.78 5.48
N ILE A 143 -16.25 1.48 4.55
CA ILE A 143 -17.71 1.38 4.35
C ILE A 143 -18.07 -0.04 3.91
N CYS A 144 -17.30 -0.60 2.99
CA CYS A 144 -17.50 -1.95 2.47
C CYS A 144 -17.30 -3.01 3.57
N GLY A 145 -16.25 -2.90 4.39
CA GLY A 145 -16.03 -3.81 5.51
C GLY A 145 -17.14 -3.79 6.56
N LYS A 146 -17.83 -2.66 6.76
CA LYS A 146 -19.00 -2.60 7.64
C LYS A 146 -20.17 -3.38 7.06
N LYS A 147 -20.48 -3.16 5.78
CA LYS A 147 -21.54 -3.89 5.06
C LYS A 147 -21.28 -5.39 5.06
N PHE A 148 -20.02 -5.78 4.87
CA PHE A 148 -19.60 -7.19 4.89
C PHE A 148 -19.95 -7.88 6.22
N ASN A 149 -19.78 -7.17 7.34
CA ASN A 149 -20.05 -7.69 8.68
C ASN A 149 -21.54 -7.65 9.09
N GLU A 150 -22.32 -6.72 8.54
CA GLU A 150 -23.75 -6.57 8.85
C GLU A 150 -24.59 -7.78 8.38
N HIS A 151 -24.06 -8.59 7.45
CA HIS A 151 -24.78 -9.73 6.87
C HIS A 151 -24.49 -11.06 7.59
N ALA A 152 -23.78 -11.03 8.73
CA ALA A 152 -23.39 -12.24 9.46
C ALA A 152 -24.50 -12.84 10.35
N ASP A 153 -25.68 -12.20 10.45
CA ASP A 153 -26.77 -12.58 11.38
C ASP A 153 -27.70 -13.71 10.87
N GLY A 154 -27.25 -14.53 9.92
CA GLY A 154 -28.03 -15.60 9.29
C GLY A 154 -27.41 -17.00 9.39
N ASP A 155 -28.15 -18.00 8.89
CA ASP A 155 -27.79 -19.43 8.79
C ASP A 155 -26.63 -19.72 7.81
N ILE A 156 -25.75 -18.73 7.59
CA ILE A 156 -24.53 -18.88 6.78
C ILE A 156 -23.62 -19.89 7.48
N SER A 157 -22.87 -20.68 6.70
CA SER A 157 -21.79 -21.47 7.27
C SER A 157 -20.84 -20.55 8.02
N HIS A 158 -20.94 -20.56 9.36
CA HIS A 158 -20.20 -19.68 10.25
C HIS A 158 -18.69 -19.72 9.96
N LYS A 159 -18.19 -20.88 9.50
CA LYS A 159 -16.79 -21.08 9.08
C LYS A 159 -16.44 -20.24 7.85
N LEU A 160 -17.24 -20.29 6.78
CA LEU A 160 -16.98 -19.55 5.53
C LEU A 160 -17.01 -18.04 5.78
N SER A 161 -18.05 -17.56 6.46
CA SER A 161 -18.21 -16.13 6.76
C SER A 161 -17.06 -15.58 7.59
N MET A 162 -16.65 -16.32 8.64
CA MET A 162 -15.52 -15.95 9.48
C MET A 162 -14.21 -15.90 8.69
N SER A 163 -13.95 -16.89 7.84
CA SER A 163 -12.75 -16.95 7.02
C SER A 163 -12.67 -15.79 6.02
N LEU A 164 -13.74 -15.52 5.25
CA LEU A 164 -13.75 -14.40 4.30
C LEU A 164 -13.67 -13.05 5.02
N SER A 165 -14.32 -12.92 6.17
CA SER A 165 -14.24 -11.74 7.03
C SER A 165 -12.79 -11.50 7.48
N SER A 166 -12.14 -12.51 8.06
CA SER A 166 -10.75 -12.43 8.50
C SER A 166 -9.80 -12.07 7.36
N SER A 167 -9.98 -12.72 6.20
CA SER A 167 -9.23 -12.45 4.98
C SER A 167 -9.36 -10.99 4.52
N TRP A 168 -10.58 -10.46 4.54
CA TRP A 168 -10.83 -9.05 4.22
C TRP A 168 -10.15 -8.10 5.20
N ALA A 169 -10.33 -8.34 6.50
CA ALA A 169 -9.79 -7.48 7.54
C ALA A 169 -8.26 -7.41 7.53
N THR A 170 -7.60 -8.54 7.30
CA THR A 170 -6.13 -8.64 7.25
C THR A 170 -5.57 -7.92 6.02
N ALA A 171 -6.17 -8.13 4.84
CA ALA A 171 -5.78 -7.43 3.62
C ALA A 171 -6.00 -5.91 3.74
N PHE A 172 -7.16 -5.50 4.26
CA PHE A 172 -7.48 -4.10 4.53
C PHE A 172 -6.49 -3.47 5.51
N LEU A 173 -6.14 -4.15 6.60
CA LEU A 173 -5.19 -3.65 7.58
C LEU A 173 -3.81 -3.40 6.96
N GLY A 174 -3.29 -4.36 6.19
CA GLY A 174 -2.01 -4.22 5.48
C GLY A 174 -2.01 -3.02 4.53
N ILE A 175 -3.03 -2.92 3.67
CA ILE A 175 -3.22 -1.78 2.75
C ILE A 175 -3.33 -0.47 3.51
N ASN A 176 -4.12 -0.42 4.59
CA ASN A 176 -4.35 0.81 5.36
C ASN A 176 -3.07 1.29 6.06
N VAL A 177 -2.31 0.39 6.69
CA VAL A 177 -1.04 0.73 7.34
C VAL A 177 -0.03 1.24 6.31
N LEU A 178 0.13 0.55 5.18
CA LEU A 178 1.01 0.96 4.09
C LEU A 178 0.60 2.31 3.50
N GLY A 179 -0.69 2.48 3.19
CA GLY A 179 -1.21 3.73 2.65
C GLY A 179 -1.02 4.93 3.58
N CYS A 180 -1.19 4.73 4.89
CA CYS A 180 -0.84 5.74 5.89
C CYS A 180 0.67 6.04 5.88
N ALA A 181 1.50 5.00 5.93
CA ALA A 181 2.95 5.13 6.03
C ALA A 181 3.57 5.95 4.89
N ILE A 182 3.08 5.77 3.65
CA ILE A 182 3.60 6.43 2.43
C ILE A 182 2.98 7.81 2.13
N SER A 183 2.01 8.26 2.94
CA SER A 183 1.30 9.53 2.71
C SER A 183 2.05 10.76 3.22
N CYS A 184 3.26 10.62 3.80
CA CYS A 184 4.13 11.70 4.30
C CYS A 184 3.54 12.68 5.34
N ARG A 185 2.26 12.53 5.71
CA ARG A 185 1.58 13.43 6.64
C ARG A 185 1.31 12.74 7.96
N ARG A 186 1.29 13.54 9.02
CA ARG A 186 0.71 13.15 10.29
C ARG A 186 -0.82 13.04 10.18
N HIS A 187 -1.32 12.01 9.50
CA HIS A 187 -2.74 11.67 9.57
C HIS A 187 -2.99 10.76 10.75
N GLY A 188 -3.80 11.24 11.69
CA GLY A 188 -4.31 10.38 12.73
C GLY A 188 -4.93 9.13 12.12
N LEU A 189 -4.43 7.97 12.51
CA LEU A 189 -5.18 6.72 12.36
C LEU A 189 -6.48 6.92 13.12
N HIS A 190 -7.58 7.21 12.41
CA HIS A 190 -8.89 7.12 13.01
C HIS A 190 -8.99 5.72 13.59
N ALA A 191 -9.10 5.65 14.92
CA ALA A 191 -9.24 4.39 15.64
C ALA A 191 -10.30 3.58 14.93
N LEU A 192 -9.91 2.48 14.30
CA LEU A 192 -10.84 1.45 13.89
C LEU A 192 -11.58 1.09 15.17
N LYS A 193 -12.84 1.52 15.29
CA LYS A 193 -13.72 1.04 16.35
C LYS A 193 -13.91 -0.45 16.07
N ALA A 194 -13.00 -1.23 16.65
CA ALA A 194 -12.90 -2.67 16.50
C ALA A 194 -13.93 -3.34 17.41
N ASP A 195 -15.19 -2.94 17.24
CA ASP A 195 -16.29 -3.44 18.07
C ASP A 195 -16.74 -4.85 17.62
N GLN A 196 -16.15 -5.41 16.55
CA GLN A 196 -16.53 -6.73 16.01
C GLN A 196 -15.37 -7.65 15.59
N TRP A 197 -14.11 -7.18 15.58
CA TRP A 197 -12.92 -7.98 15.18
C TRP A 197 -12.11 -8.45 16.41
N GLY A 198 -12.85 -8.80 17.46
CA GLY A 198 -12.41 -8.80 18.85
C GLY A 198 -11.41 -9.89 19.23
N ALA A 199 -10.15 -9.49 19.36
CA ALA A 199 -9.25 -9.75 20.49
C ALA A 199 -7.85 -9.23 20.13
N THR A 200 -7.33 -9.62 18.97
CA THR A 200 -5.96 -9.30 18.50
C THR A 200 -5.78 -7.83 18.11
N VAL A 201 -6.74 -7.23 17.40
CA VAL A 201 -6.72 -5.79 17.09
C VAL A 201 -7.03 -4.96 18.34
N ASN A 202 -7.87 -5.50 19.24
CA ASN A 202 -8.24 -4.84 20.49
C ASN A 202 -7.13 -4.90 21.55
N GLU A 203 -6.26 -5.91 21.56
CA GLU A 203 -5.07 -6.00 22.42
C GLU A 203 -4.06 -4.90 22.07
N VAL A 204 -3.80 -4.72 20.76
CA VAL A 204 -2.95 -3.65 20.22
C VAL A 204 -3.58 -2.26 20.46
N SER A 205 -4.91 -2.16 20.36
CA SER A 205 -5.63 -0.90 20.58
C SER A 205 -5.90 -0.57 22.05
N ARG A 206 -6.03 -1.54 22.97
CA ARG A 206 -6.24 -1.30 24.41
C ARG A 206 -4.98 -0.81 25.09
N LYS A 207 -3.81 -1.32 24.70
CA LYS A 207 -2.51 -0.83 25.20
C LYS A 207 -2.22 0.63 24.78
N THR A 208 -3.01 1.21 23.87
CA THR A 208 -2.90 2.62 23.42
C THR A 208 -4.02 3.54 23.92
N LYS A 209 -5.05 3.03 24.62
CA LYS A 209 -6.22 3.82 25.07
C LYS A 209 -5.98 4.72 26.29
N SER A 210 -4.85 4.61 26.98
CA SER A 210 -4.49 5.51 28.10
C SER A 210 -3.94 6.88 27.66
N GLN A 211 -3.73 7.13 26.36
CA GLN A 211 -3.24 8.42 25.85
C GLN A 211 -4.28 9.17 25.03
N LYS A 212 -5.10 9.95 25.75
CA LYS A 212 -6.10 10.86 25.16
C LYS A 212 -5.38 12.01 24.44
N ARG A 213 -5.60 12.13 23.12
CA ARG A 213 -5.57 13.37 22.27
C ARG A 213 -4.40 13.70 21.34
N ARG A 214 -3.53 12.77 20.94
CA ARG A 214 -2.84 12.92 19.64
C ARG A 214 -2.90 11.61 18.89
N THR A 215 -3.67 11.60 17.82
CA THR A 215 -3.77 10.45 16.93
C THR A 215 -2.43 10.36 16.19
N ASP A 216 -1.54 9.54 16.72
CA ASP A 216 -0.21 9.35 16.16
C ASP A 216 -0.36 8.73 14.77
N ALA A 217 0.13 9.47 13.80
CA ALA A 217 0.10 9.04 12.42
C ALA A 217 1.24 8.07 12.17
N VAL A 218 0.89 6.89 11.66
CA VAL A 218 1.89 5.97 11.13
C VAL A 218 2.45 6.59 9.86
N ALA A 219 3.74 6.91 9.89
CA ALA A 219 4.47 7.47 8.77
C ALA A 219 5.83 6.76 8.67
N MET A 220 6.25 6.48 7.44
CA MET A 220 7.50 5.77 7.18
C MET A 220 8.70 6.67 7.49
N GLU A 221 9.60 6.20 8.35
CA GLU A 221 10.71 6.99 8.87
C GLU A 221 11.65 7.48 7.76
N GLU A 222 12.03 6.59 6.85
CA GLU A 222 12.96 6.83 5.75
C GLU A 222 12.42 7.91 4.82
N LEU A 223 11.12 7.87 4.52
CA LEU A 223 10.43 8.85 3.68
C LEU A 223 10.32 10.21 4.36
N ILE A 224 9.99 10.26 5.66
CA ILE A 224 9.96 11.52 6.42
C ILE A 224 11.35 12.14 6.48
N GLY A 225 12.38 11.35 6.79
CA GLY A 225 13.76 11.81 6.87
C GLY A 225 14.21 12.43 5.54
N THR A 226 13.95 11.75 4.43
CA THR A 226 14.26 12.23 3.08
C THR A 226 13.53 13.55 2.77
N ALA A 227 12.21 13.61 3.04
CA ALA A 227 11.42 14.82 2.81
C ALA A 227 11.88 16.02 3.67
N LEU A 228 12.31 15.78 4.92
CA LEU A 228 12.85 16.82 5.80
C LEU A 228 14.22 17.31 5.32
N ALA A 229 15.11 16.42 4.88
CA ALA A 229 16.40 16.79 4.31
C ALA A 229 16.22 17.63 3.03
N ALA A 230 15.33 17.22 2.13
CA ALA A 230 15.01 17.97 0.90
C ALA A 230 14.48 19.38 1.20
N ARG A 231 13.54 19.51 2.16
CA ARG A 231 13.03 20.83 2.59
C ARG A 231 14.11 21.70 3.25
N THR A 232 15.01 21.09 4.00
CA THR A 232 16.13 21.80 4.63
C THR A 232 17.08 22.34 3.55
N LEU A 233 17.42 21.51 2.56
CA LEU A 233 18.23 21.93 1.42
C LEU A 233 17.56 23.07 0.65
N LEU A 234 16.26 22.95 0.35
CA LEU A 234 15.48 24.00 -0.31
C LEU A 234 15.57 25.33 0.43
N LYS A 235 15.39 25.33 1.76
CA LYS A 235 15.50 26.56 2.58
C LYS A 235 16.90 27.17 2.53
N LEU A 236 17.95 26.33 2.59
CA LEU A 236 19.33 26.79 2.52
C LEU A 236 19.64 27.43 1.16
N VAL A 237 19.29 26.75 0.07
CA VAL A 237 19.50 27.25 -1.29
C VAL A 237 18.67 28.51 -1.56
N SER A 238 17.41 28.56 -1.10
CA SER A 238 16.54 29.74 -1.28
C SER A 238 17.03 30.97 -0.51
N SER A 239 17.71 30.78 0.62
CA SER A 239 18.28 31.87 1.42
C SER A 239 19.70 32.28 0.99
N TRP A 240 20.26 31.61 -0.03
CA TRP A 240 21.64 31.82 -0.48
C TRP A 240 21.95 33.29 -0.76
N LYS A 241 21.05 33.99 -1.50
CA LYS A 241 21.18 35.42 -1.84
C LYS A 241 20.92 36.41 -0.70
N LYS A 242 20.12 36.02 0.31
CA LYS A 242 19.48 36.99 1.21
C LYS A 242 20.37 37.50 2.35
N GLY A 243 21.67 37.21 2.37
CA GLY A 243 22.50 37.68 3.48
C GLY A 243 23.97 37.82 3.14
N SER A 244 24.57 38.91 3.66
CA SER A 244 26.01 39.19 3.70
C SER A 244 26.79 38.29 4.68
N GLY A 245 26.29 37.07 4.90
CA GLY A 245 26.92 36.09 5.79
C GLY A 245 28.13 35.45 5.12
N ASN A 246 29.00 34.86 5.94
CA ASN A 246 30.18 34.14 5.48
C ASN A 246 29.79 33.04 4.47
N TYR A 247 30.15 33.28 3.21
CA TYR A 247 29.84 32.42 2.07
C TYR A 247 30.34 30.98 2.28
N MET A 248 31.51 30.81 2.88
CA MET A 248 32.08 29.49 3.13
C MET A 248 31.22 28.66 4.10
N ILE A 249 30.63 29.29 5.12
CA ILE A 249 29.74 28.61 6.07
C ILE A 249 28.48 28.12 5.35
N LYS A 250 27.86 28.95 4.51
CA LYS A 250 26.69 28.56 3.71
C LYS A 250 27.01 27.40 2.77
N ARG A 251 28.16 27.46 2.10
CA ARG A 251 28.63 26.40 1.21
C ARG A 251 28.85 25.08 1.93
N MET A 252 29.52 25.10 3.09
CA MET A 252 29.70 23.91 3.93
C MET A 252 28.35 23.34 4.39
N ALA A 253 27.41 24.21 4.80
CA ALA A 253 26.08 23.77 5.21
C ALA A 253 25.30 23.12 4.06
N VAL A 254 25.32 23.70 2.85
CA VAL A 254 24.69 23.09 1.67
C VAL A 254 25.34 21.75 1.32
N LYS A 255 26.67 21.65 1.33
CA LYS A 255 27.37 20.37 1.10
C LYS A 255 27.00 19.31 2.13
N ALA A 256 26.95 19.68 3.42
CA ALA A 256 26.58 18.75 4.48
C ALA A 256 25.14 18.23 4.33
N ILE A 257 24.17 19.12 4.07
CA ILE A 257 22.77 18.73 3.88
C ILE A 257 22.56 17.97 2.56
N ALA A 258 23.26 18.32 1.49
CA ALA A 258 23.24 17.57 0.24
C ALA A 258 23.79 16.15 0.42
N GLY A 259 24.88 15.99 1.19
CA GLY A 259 25.44 14.69 1.55
C GLY A 259 24.45 13.82 2.35
N GLU A 260 23.78 14.40 3.35
CA GLU A 260 22.73 13.70 4.09
C GLU A 260 21.53 13.34 3.20
N LEU A 261 21.09 14.25 2.33
CA LEU A 261 19.98 14.00 1.40
C LEU A 261 20.33 12.88 0.40
N ARG A 262 21.58 12.79 -0.07
CA ARG A 262 22.07 11.69 -0.92
C ARG A 262 21.93 10.35 -0.19
N ARG A 263 22.51 10.24 1.00
CA ARG A 263 22.44 9.01 1.83
C ARG A 263 20.99 8.56 2.07
N ARG A 264 20.11 9.51 2.42
CA ARG A 264 18.69 9.26 2.65
C ARG A 264 17.95 8.82 1.39
N THR A 265 18.27 9.42 0.24
CA THR A 265 17.68 9.05 -1.05
C THR A 265 18.06 7.62 -1.43
N GLU A 266 19.32 7.24 -1.27
CA GLU A 266 19.80 5.87 -1.51
C GLU A 266 19.17 4.85 -0.54
N GLU A 267 19.05 5.19 0.74
CA GLU A 267 18.34 4.37 1.73
C GLU A 267 16.87 4.18 1.34
N LEU A 268 16.18 5.28 1.01
CA LEU A 268 14.78 5.24 0.63
C LEU A 268 14.57 4.40 -0.65
N GLU A 269 15.42 4.57 -1.65
CA GLU A 269 15.36 3.81 -2.90
C GLU A 269 15.51 2.30 -2.66
N LYS A 270 16.45 1.89 -1.80
CA LYS A 270 16.64 0.48 -1.41
C LYS A 270 15.40 -0.11 -0.73
N VAL A 271 14.75 0.63 0.16
CA VAL A 271 13.59 0.12 0.92
C VAL A 271 12.27 0.18 0.16
N LEU A 272 12.17 0.96 -0.92
CA LEU A 272 10.95 1.00 -1.75
C LEU A 272 10.74 -0.30 -2.52
N SER A 273 11.81 -0.94 -3.02
CA SER A 273 11.68 -2.14 -3.86
C SER A 273 10.99 -3.32 -3.15
N PRO A 274 11.35 -3.70 -1.90
CA PRO A 274 10.61 -4.73 -1.17
C PRO A 274 9.13 -4.37 -0.93
N ILE A 275 8.81 -3.09 -0.68
CA ILE A 275 7.43 -2.64 -0.48
C ILE A 275 6.61 -2.81 -1.77
N GLU A 276 7.20 -2.42 -2.90
CA GLU A 276 6.61 -2.59 -4.23
C GLU A 276 6.37 -4.05 -4.58
N GLU A 277 7.33 -4.92 -4.26
CA GLU A 277 7.18 -6.36 -4.42
C GLU A 277 5.99 -6.88 -3.61
N LYS A 278 5.85 -6.48 -2.33
CA LYS A 278 4.73 -6.94 -1.49
C LYS A 278 3.39 -6.42 -1.97
N ILE A 279 3.29 -5.16 -2.40
CA ILE A 279 2.01 -4.64 -2.93
C ILE A 279 1.65 -5.28 -4.28
N GLY A 280 2.66 -5.56 -5.13
CA GLY A 280 2.48 -6.32 -6.36
C GLY A 280 2.01 -7.75 -6.10
N GLY A 281 2.64 -8.44 -5.16
CA GLY A 281 2.24 -9.78 -4.73
C GLY A 281 0.83 -9.82 -4.15
N LEU A 282 0.46 -8.83 -3.32
CA LEU A 282 -0.91 -8.71 -2.81
C LEU A 282 -1.93 -8.46 -3.93
N TYR A 283 -1.62 -7.58 -4.87
CA TYR A 283 -2.49 -7.32 -6.03
C TYR A 283 -2.75 -8.61 -6.82
N TRP A 284 -1.70 -9.35 -7.16
CA TRP A 284 -1.83 -10.61 -7.90
C TRP A 284 -2.55 -11.69 -7.10
N LEU A 285 -2.28 -11.79 -5.80
CA LEU A 285 -3.02 -12.70 -4.91
C LEU A 285 -4.53 -12.42 -4.98
N ILE A 286 -4.94 -11.15 -4.91
CA ILE A 286 -6.36 -10.77 -4.99
C ILE A 286 -6.95 -11.10 -6.37
N VAL A 287 -6.21 -10.88 -7.46
CA VAL A 287 -6.65 -11.25 -8.82
C VAL A 287 -6.87 -12.76 -8.94
N SER A 288 -5.88 -13.56 -8.52
CA SER A 288 -5.95 -15.02 -8.57
C SER A 288 -7.09 -15.55 -7.70
N LEU A 289 -7.25 -15.00 -6.49
CA LEU A 289 -8.36 -15.29 -5.59
C LEU A 289 -9.71 -15.08 -6.25
N ARG A 290 -9.92 -13.90 -6.86
CA ARG A 290 -11.20 -13.60 -7.53
C ARG A 290 -11.50 -14.64 -8.60
N LYS A 291 -10.51 -14.98 -9.43
CA LYS A 291 -10.65 -15.99 -10.48
C LYS A 291 -11.05 -17.35 -9.89
N SER A 292 -10.33 -17.80 -8.86
CA SER A 292 -10.61 -19.07 -8.17
C SER A 292 -12.00 -19.11 -7.54
N LEU A 293 -12.45 -18.03 -6.89
CA LEU A 293 -13.79 -17.98 -6.31
C LEU A 293 -14.89 -17.95 -7.37
N PHE A 294 -14.68 -17.27 -8.51
CA PHE A 294 -15.64 -17.31 -9.63
C PHE A 294 -15.76 -18.71 -10.22
N GLU A 295 -14.64 -19.41 -10.41
CA GLU A 295 -14.62 -20.79 -10.90
C GLU A 295 -15.36 -21.73 -9.95
N LEU A 296 -15.08 -21.60 -8.64
CA LEU A 296 -15.76 -22.35 -7.60
C LEU A 296 -17.28 -22.11 -7.60
N ILE A 297 -17.73 -20.86 -7.69
CA ILE A 297 -19.17 -20.54 -7.77
C ILE A 297 -19.78 -21.19 -9.02
N SER A 298 -19.12 -21.06 -10.17
CA SER A 298 -19.60 -21.60 -11.45
C SER A 298 -19.74 -23.12 -11.42
N GLN A 299 -18.82 -23.83 -10.75
CA GLN A 299 -18.90 -25.28 -10.57
C GLN A 299 -20.12 -25.66 -9.73
N THR A 300 -20.38 -24.95 -8.63
CA THR A 300 -21.54 -25.26 -7.78
C THR A 300 -22.88 -25.04 -8.48
N GLU A 301 -22.97 -24.14 -9.48
CA GLU A 301 -24.20 -23.91 -10.25
C GLU A 301 -24.50 -25.07 -11.20
N ASN A 302 -23.46 -25.69 -11.77
CA ASN A 302 -23.61 -26.80 -12.73
C ASN A 302 -23.89 -28.15 -12.04
N ASP A 303 -23.43 -28.36 -10.80
CA ASP A 303 -23.64 -29.63 -10.07
C ASP A 303 -25.11 -29.87 -9.65
N GLY A 304 -25.99 -28.86 -9.81
CA GLY A 304 -27.45 -29.05 -9.75
C GLY A 304 -28.01 -29.92 -10.89
N GLU A 305 -27.21 -30.18 -11.92
CA GLU A 305 -27.54 -30.99 -13.10
C GLU A 305 -26.63 -32.25 -13.14
N VAL A 306 -26.62 -33.03 -12.06
CA VAL A 306 -26.00 -34.38 -11.90
C VAL A 306 -24.98 -34.77 -12.99
N VAL A 307 -23.81 -34.16 -12.98
CA VAL A 307 -22.63 -34.73 -13.62
C VAL A 307 -21.81 -35.38 -12.52
N ARG A 308 -21.82 -36.73 -12.49
CA ARG A 308 -20.88 -37.50 -11.68
C ARG A 308 -19.47 -37.26 -12.21
N ILE A 309 -18.79 -36.25 -11.69
CA ILE A 309 -17.37 -36.03 -11.95
C ILE A 309 -16.59 -37.15 -11.25
N GLN A 310 -15.90 -37.94 -12.08
CA GLN A 310 -15.02 -39.02 -11.64
C GLN A 310 -13.85 -38.45 -10.83
N ASP A 311 -13.59 -39.09 -9.70
CA ASP A 311 -12.42 -38.88 -8.84
C ASP A 311 -11.13 -38.89 -9.65
N GLY A 312 -10.35 -37.80 -9.64
CA GLY A 312 -9.02 -37.84 -10.25
C GLY A 312 -8.15 -36.58 -10.17
N GLU A 313 -8.71 -35.39 -10.38
CA GLU A 313 -7.90 -34.18 -10.46
C GLU A 313 -8.40 -33.12 -9.47
N SER A 314 -8.03 -33.29 -8.19
CA SER A 314 -8.11 -32.20 -7.23
C SER A 314 -7.14 -31.10 -7.69
N MET A 315 -7.68 -30.07 -8.34
CA MET A 315 -6.96 -28.85 -8.67
C MET A 315 -6.26 -28.35 -7.40
N ASN A 316 -4.93 -28.38 -7.40
CA ASN A 316 -4.10 -27.88 -6.31
C ASN A 316 -4.12 -26.33 -6.34
N LEU A 317 -5.30 -25.76 -6.04
CA LEU A 317 -5.61 -24.32 -6.09
C LEU A 317 -4.63 -23.53 -5.21
N VAL A 318 -4.21 -24.14 -4.10
CA VAL A 318 -3.27 -23.55 -3.13
C VAL A 318 -1.83 -23.53 -3.66
N GLU A 319 -1.41 -24.55 -4.43
CA GLU A 319 -0.08 -24.54 -5.07
C GLU A 319 -0.01 -23.54 -6.22
N ASN A 320 -1.10 -23.34 -6.97
CA ASN A 320 -1.17 -22.32 -8.02
C ASN A 320 -1.14 -20.87 -7.49
N LEU A 321 -1.54 -20.65 -6.24
CA LEU A 321 -1.36 -19.37 -5.52
C LEU A 321 0.08 -19.15 -5.02
N GLY A 322 0.94 -20.15 -5.20
CA GLY A 322 2.36 -20.18 -4.84
C GLY A 322 3.31 -19.86 -6.00
N MET A 323 2.87 -19.16 -7.06
CA MET A 323 3.77 -18.75 -8.12
C MET A 323 4.95 -17.92 -7.58
N ASP A 324 6.16 -18.40 -7.89
CA ASP A 324 7.43 -17.97 -7.33
C ASP A 324 7.67 -16.47 -7.57
N SER A 325 8.08 -15.75 -6.51
CA SER A 325 8.15 -14.28 -6.50
C SER A 325 9.10 -13.69 -7.56
N LYS A 326 9.98 -14.52 -8.13
CA LYS A 326 10.94 -14.14 -9.17
C LYS A 326 10.34 -14.06 -10.58
N SER A 327 9.17 -14.66 -10.83
CA SER A 327 8.53 -14.64 -12.16
C SER A 327 7.84 -13.29 -12.47
N TRP A 328 7.55 -12.48 -11.45
CA TRP A 328 6.73 -11.27 -11.57
C TRP A 328 7.47 -10.04 -12.13
N ALA A 329 8.81 -10.01 -12.09
CA ALA A 329 9.59 -8.86 -12.57
C ALA A 329 9.53 -8.66 -14.10
N LYS A 330 8.90 -9.59 -14.85
CA LYS A 330 8.82 -9.56 -16.32
C LYS A 330 7.42 -9.25 -16.87
N VAL A 331 6.39 -9.12 -16.03
CA VAL A 331 5.03 -8.87 -16.51
C VAL A 331 4.76 -7.36 -16.52
N ASP A 332 4.71 -6.77 -17.71
CA ASP A 332 4.35 -5.37 -17.90
C ASP A 332 2.93 -5.09 -17.36
N LEU A 333 2.84 -4.26 -16.33
CA LEU A 333 1.56 -3.82 -15.78
C LEU A 333 0.79 -3.00 -16.84
N PRO A 334 -0.51 -3.25 -17.06
CA PRO A 334 -1.31 -2.63 -18.13
C PRO A 334 -1.54 -1.11 -18.00
N GLY A 335 -0.89 -0.42 -17.06
CA GLY A 335 -1.01 1.02 -16.84
C GLY A 335 0.10 1.90 -17.44
N ALA A 336 1.30 1.35 -17.72
CA ALA A 336 2.45 2.16 -18.10
C ALA A 336 2.40 2.68 -19.55
N ALA A 337 1.76 1.93 -20.47
CA ALA A 337 1.70 2.28 -21.88
C ALA A 337 0.74 3.47 -22.17
N ARG A 338 -0.42 3.55 -21.50
CA ARG A 338 -1.47 4.56 -21.82
C ARG A 338 -1.12 6.00 -21.43
N SER A 339 -0.16 6.21 -20.53
CA SER A 339 0.24 7.57 -20.11
C SER A 339 1.25 8.21 -21.07
N LYS A 340 2.12 7.42 -21.71
CA LYS A 340 3.09 7.90 -22.70
C LYS A 340 2.42 8.32 -24.01
N GLU A 341 1.39 7.60 -24.43
CA GLU A 341 0.66 7.86 -25.68
C GLU A 341 -0.12 9.19 -25.64
N LYS A 342 -0.78 9.51 -24.51
CA LYS A 342 -1.47 10.80 -24.34
C LYS A 342 -0.53 12.00 -24.26
N HIS A 343 0.72 11.81 -23.84
CA HIS A 343 1.70 12.91 -23.78
C HIS A 343 2.36 13.17 -25.14
N GLN A 344 2.56 12.14 -25.96
CA GLN A 344 3.02 12.30 -27.35
C GLN A 344 1.95 12.91 -28.27
N GLU A 345 0.68 12.56 -28.09
CA GLU A 345 -0.39 13.12 -28.93
C GLU A 345 -0.66 14.60 -28.63
N LYS A 346 -0.46 15.05 -27.39
CA LYS A 346 -0.54 16.48 -27.03
C LYS A 346 0.61 17.30 -27.62
N LYS A 347 1.82 16.73 -27.74
CA LYS A 347 2.96 17.39 -28.42
C LYS A 347 2.74 17.49 -29.93
N ARG A 348 2.16 16.46 -30.57
CA ARG A 348 1.85 16.50 -32.01
C ARG A 348 0.79 17.56 -32.36
N LYS A 349 -0.25 17.71 -31.52
CA LYS A 349 -1.30 18.72 -31.74
C LYS A 349 -0.86 20.16 -31.41
N GLY A 350 0.20 20.35 -30.62
CA GLY A 350 0.82 21.66 -30.38
C GLY A 350 1.67 22.14 -31.57
N CYS A 351 2.41 21.23 -32.20
CA CYS A 351 3.32 21.57 -33.30
C CYS A 351 2.61 21.98 -34.61
N MET A 352 1.38 21.53 -34.84
CA MET A 352 0.63 21.87 -36.06
C MET A 352 -0.05 23.25 -36.01
N LYS A 353 -0.06 23.95 -34.86
CA LYS A 353 -0.64 25.30 -34.77
C LYS A 353 0.35 26.44 -35.01
N GLU A 354 1.64 26.15 -35.10
CA GLU A 354 2.68 27.16 -35.37
C GLU A 354 3.12 27.20 -36.84
N THR A 355 2.49 26.43 -37.73
CA THR A 355 2.82 26.37 -39.16
C THR A 355 1.77 27.01 -40.09
N GLU A 356 0.72 27.62 -39.55
CA GLU A 356 -0.33 28.34 -40.31
C GLU A 356 -0.25 29.88 -40.20
N ILE A 357 0.86 30.41 -39.69
CA ILE A 357 1.14 31.85 -39.70
C ILE A 357 2.54 32.05 -40.27
N LEU A 358 2.67 31.94 -41.59
CA LEU A 358 3.72 32.55 -42.40
C LEU A 358 3.27 32.61 -43.87
#